data_AF-A0ABD2QN57-F1
#
_entry.id   AF-A0ABD2QN57-F1
#
_cell.length_a   1.000
_cell.length_b   1.000
_cell.length_c   1.000
_cell.angle_alpha   90.00
_cell.angle_beta   90.00
_cell.angle_gamma   90.00
#
_symmetry.space_group_name_H-M   'P 1'
#
loop_
_entity.id
_entity.type
_entity.pdbx_description
1 polymer ?
#
loop_
_entity_poly.entity_id
_entity_poly.type
_entity_poly.pdbx_seq_one_letter_code
_entity_poly.pdbx_strand_id
1 'polypeptide(L)'
;MYRGEPVPNYKITPSGQWMSNMPVSVRLARMLLYANQCELMPYTIVLVAALTVPNLWVLNKSQEEDQTTASLQEIFVRQFVRDKHDLLLGDFAIILGTLCCLERFYAQLHGLIAIEDAEVARITNLDKGSFCKNVRQILNPDDVMAQLCVNCGVRFKAYREFRQLRRQLTEVLNANIPDLELDFAQSVLSKPTEEQVDKLRQLVLVASPCHLAQKIFLKGLRLPQKDRKRLRYAYKAVDVTQPVFIHHQSPINRENFTIVAFMEMHTTSKPFLTNVCAVDPQWIPFLAPECIDVRGVMYTPEDEDSGALKRGKRVAGKKDVMKRGKKAKHGSESETESEEEQEEEATEVKEVEESALTEPSYDAEHDQILVSAKEINYIGAGHRHLVKEAEESLDQLESAHIFPLPGSLRCELFVNSLYFISQVPLVSPASFKSMGEDECYTWAARWFARALLQGEVFREPHPLSRFFPKKIKTSLSTKTLTASWGL
;
A
#
# COMPACT_ATOMS: atom_id res chain seq x y z
N MET A 1 -11.49 35.02 18.22
CA MET A 1 -12.12 35.64 17.04
C MET A 1 -11.53 34.97 15.80
N TYR A 2 -12.17 33.92 15.29
CA TYR A 2 -11.79 33.33 14.00
C TYR A 2 -12.49 34.11 12.89
N ARG A 3 -11.71 34.64 11.94
CA ARG A 3 -12.22 35.36 10.76
C ARG A 3 -12.95 34.37 9.84
N GLY A 4 -14.27 34.47 9.81
CA GLY A 4 -15.05 34.71 8.58
C GLY A 4 -14.92 33.82 7.34
N GLU A 5 -14.28 32.66 7.36
CA GLU A 5 -14.43 31.70 6.25
C GLU A 5 -15.78 30.96 6.40
N PRO A 6 -16.63 30.90 5.35
CA PRO A 6 -17.87 30.16 5.41
C PRO A 6 -17.54 28.68 5.61
N VAL A 7 -17.96 28.10 6.73
CA VAL A 7 -17.90 26.65 6.96
C VAL A 7 -18.62 26.00 5.76
N PRO A 8 -17.94 25.16 4.96
CA PRO A 8 -18.59 24.53 3.83
C PRO A 8 -19.80 23.75 4.33
N ASN A 9 -20.94 23.90 3.66
CA ASN A 9 -22.17 23.23 4.07
C ASN A 9 -22.07 21.75 3.70
N TYR A 10 -21.38 20.97 4.53
CA TYR A 10 -21.10 19.55 4.27
C TYR A 10 -22.40 18.74 4.38
N LYS A 11 -22.96 18.36 3.23
CA LYS A 11 -24.03 17.37 3.15
C LYS A 11 -23.43 15.96 3.10
N ILE A 12 -24.02 15.04 3.85
CA ILE A 12 -23.64 13.62 3.82
C ILE A 12 -23.85 13.11 2.38
N THR A 13 -22.81 12.50 1.81
CA THR A 13 -22.88 11.88 0.48
C THR A 13 -23.71 10.60 0.53
N PRO A 14 -24.25 10.10 -0.61
CA PRO A 14 -24.97 8.82 -0.63
C PRO A 14 -24.12 7.67 -0.07
N SER A 15 -22.84 7.62 -0.41
CA SER A 15 -21.87 6.68 0.17
C SER A 15 -21.71 6.85 1.68
N GLY A 16 -21.68 8.10 2.16
CA GLY A 16 -21.66 8.41 3.59
C GLY A 16 -22.91 7.93 4.34
N GLN A 17 -24.08 8.09 3.72
CA GLN A 17 -25.34 7.59 4.26
C GLN A 17 -25.36 6.06 4.29
N TRP A 18 -24.88 5.39 3.24
CA TRP A 18 -24.73 3.93 3.24
C TRP A 18 -23.78 3.45 4.34
N MET A 19 -22.61 4.07 4.48
CA MET A 19 -21.63 3.72 5.53
C MET A 19 -22.20 3.93 6.94
N SER A 20 -23.06 4.93 7.14
CA SER A 20 -23.69 5.20 8.44
C SER A 20 -24.64 4.10 8.91
N ASN A 21 -25.13 3.25 8.00
CA ASN A 21 -26.00 2.12 8.33
C ASN A 21 -25.21 0.87 8.77
N MET A 22 -23.88 0.87 8.63
CA MET A 22 -23.04 -0.29 8.93
C MET A 22 -22.62 -0.28 10.42
N PRO A 23 -22.68 -1.43 11.14
CA PRO A 23 -22.36 -1.51 12.58
C PRO A 23 -20.85 -1.60 12.86
N VAL A 24 -20.04 -0.85 12.11
CA VAL A 24 -18.55 -0.84 12.21
C VAL A 24 -18.02 0.58 12.04
N SER A 25 -16.73 0.79 12.33
CA SER A 25 -16.12 2.12 12.12
C SER A 25 -16.21 2.56 10.65
N VAL A 26 -16.29 3.87 10.39
CA VAL A 26 -16.41 4.43 9.03
C VAL A 26 -15.29 3.95 8.09
N ARG A 27 -14.07 3.76 8.62
CA ARG A 27 -12.93 3.21 7.86
C ARG A 27 -13.22 1.81 7.33
N LEU A 28 -13.72 0.94 8.21
CA LEU A 28 -14.07 -0.44 7.85
C LEU A 28 -15.36 -0.52 7.03
N ALA A 29 -16.34 0.34 7.29
CA ALA A 29 -17.55 0.46 6.46
C ALA A 29 -17.18 0.87 5.03
N ARG A 30 -16.21 1.77 4.86
CA ARG A 30 -15.66 2.13 3.56
C ARG A 30 -15.01 0.94 2.86
N MET A 31 -14.29 0.09 3.59
CA MET A 31 -13.76 -1.15 3.04
C MET A 31 -14.87 -2.04 2.46
N LEU A 32 -15.98 -2.20 3.19
CA LEU A 32 -17.15 -2.98 2.73
C LEU A 32 -17.84 -2.35 1.52
N LEU A 33 -17.91 -1.02 1.46
CA LEU A 33 -18.52 -0.29 0.34
C LEU A 33 -17.85 -0.62 -1.01
N TYR A 34 -16.52 -0.76 -1.02
CA TYR A 34 -15.73 -1.04 -2.23
C TYR A 34 -15.46 -2.53 -2.47
N ALA A 35 -15.91 -3.41 -1.58
CA ALA A 35 -15.61 -4.84 -1.64
C ALA A 35 -16.54 -5.66 -2.54
N ASN A 36 -17.61 -5.06 -3.07
CA ASN A 36 -18.52 -5.73 -4.01
C ASN A 36 -17.94 -5.79 -5.45
N GLN A 37 -16.76 -6.38 -5.57
CA GLN A 37 -16.04 -6.62 -6.83
C GLN A 37 -15.16 -7.87 -6.67
N CYS A 38 -14.85 -8.56 -7.77
CA CYS A 38 -13.93 -9.70 -7.81
C CYS A 38 -14.18 -10.79 -6.75
N GLU A 39 -15.44 -10.99 -6.32
CA GLU A 39 -15.82 -11.93 -5.26
C GLU A 39 -15.08 -11.70 -3.92
N LEU A 40 -14.70 -10.45 -3.63
CA LEU A 40 -13.94 -10.08 -2.43
C LEU A 40 -14.80 -9.90 -1.18
N MET A 41 -16.12 -9.81 -1.37
CA MET A 41 -17.04 -9.47 -0.30
C MET A 41 -16.92 -10.41 0.91
N PRO A 42 -16.87 -11.75 0.76
CA PRO A 42 -16.74 -12.66 1.90
C PRO A 42 -15.41 -12.51 2.65
N TYR A 43 -14.30 -12.32 1.94
CA TYR A 43 -12.97 -12.11 2.54
C TYR A 43 -12.94 -10.80 3.32
N THR A 44 -13.55 -9.76 2.76
CA THR A 44 -13.60 -8.43 3.40
C THR A 44 -14.46 -8.46 4.65
N ILE A 45 -15.59 -9.19 4.66
CA ILE A 45 -16.40 -9.37 5.87
C ILE A 45 -15.57 -10.04 6.98
N VAL A 46 -14.80 -11.08 6.65
CA VAL A 46 -13.91 -11.75 7.62
C VAL A 46 -12.87 -10.77 8.16
N LEU A 47 -12.18 -10.02 7.30
CA LEU A 47 -11.19 -9.03 7.73
C LEU A 47 -11.82 -7.92 8.59
N VAL A 48 -12.94 -7.34 8.15
CA VAL A 48 -13.62 -6.26 8.88
C VAL A 48 -14.14 -6.74 10.23
N ALA A 49 -14.73 -7.94 10.30
CA ALA A 49 -15.16 -8.52 11.56
C ALA A 49 -13.96 -8.75 12.49
N ALA A 50 -12.84 -9.25 11.97
CA ALA A 50 -11.63 -9.50 12.74
C ALA A 50 -11.02 -8.21 13.31
N LEU A 51 -10.92 -7.16 12.48
CA LEU A 51 -10.36 -5.86 12.86
C LEU A 51 -11.27 -5.06 13.80
N THR A 52 -12.56 -5.36 13.82
CA THR A 52 -13.51 -4.73 14.75
C THR A 52 -13.44 -5.34 16.14
N VAL A 53 -13.09 -6.63 16.24
CA VAL A 53 -13.01 -7.33 17.53
C VAL A 53 -11.71 -6.96 18.25
N PRO A 54 -11.77 -6.38 19.46
CA PRO A 54 -10.57 -5.99 20.19
C PRO A 54 -9.80 -7.20 20.70
N ASN A 55 -8.47 -7.11 20.71
CA ASN A 55 -7.56 -8.13 21.28
C ASN A 55 -7.89 -9.56 20.77
N LEU A 56 -7.84 -9.73 19.45
CA LEU A 56 -8.07 -11.01 18.79
C LEU A 56 -7.03 -12.06 19.24
N TRP A 57 -5.77 -11.63 19.32
CA TRP A 57 -4.63 -12.47 19.68
C TRP A 57 -4.47 -12.62 21.20
N VAL A 58 -4.00 -13.78 21.65
CA VAL A 58 -3.64 -14.02 23.06
C VAL A 58 -2.37 -13.25 23.38
N LEU A 59 -2.45 -12.35 24.37
CA LEU A 59 -1.27 -11.66 24.91
C LEU A 59 -0.52 -12.64 25.83
N ASN A 60 0.67 -13.08 25.42
CA ASN A 60 1.55 -13.91 26.25
C ASN A 60 2.03 -13.10 27.46
N LYS A 61 1.24 -13.10 28.54
CA LYS A 61 1.60 -12.50 29.82
C LYS A 61 2.09 -13.62 30.75
N SER A 62 3.42 -13.73 30.84
CA SER A 62 4.18 -14.32 31.95
C SER A 62 4.36 -15.86 32.01
N GLN A 63 5.61 -16.24 31.69
CA GLN A 63 6.49 -17.22 32.38
C GLN A 63 6.25 -18.75 32.26
N GLU A 64 7.31 -19.39 31.72
CA GLU A 64 7.81 -20.76 31.87
C GLU A 64 7.06 -21.93 31.20
N GLU A 65 5.73 -21.96 31.09
CA GLU A 65 5.02 -23.07 30.41
C GLU A 65 4.86 -22.89 28.88
N ASP A 66 5.12 -21.69 28.37
CA ASP A 66 4.67 -21.26 27.03
C ASP A 66 5.69 -21.37 25.89
N GLN A 67 6.88 -21.97 26.09
CA GLN A 67 7.87 -22.05 25.00
C GLN A 67 7.41 -22.98 23.87
N THR A 68 6.79 -24.10 24.21
CA THR A 68 6.24 -25.05 23.24
C THR A 68 5.02 -24.46 22.52
N THR A 69 4.10 -23.79 23.23
CA THR A 69 2.93 -23.15 22.62
C THR A 69 3.32 -21.97 21.71
N ALA A 70 4.29 -21.15 22.13
CA ALA A 70 4.80 -20.05 21.30
C ALA A 70 5.49 -20.54 20.03
N SER A 71 6.27 -21.64 20.11
CA SER A 71 6.89 -22.23 18.91
C SER A 71 5.86 -22.83 17.95
N LEU A 72 4.80 -23.45 18.46
CA LEU A 72 3.68 -23.94 17.64
C LEU A 72 2.92 -22.80 16.97
N GLN A 73 2.67 -21.70 17.69
CA GLN A 73 2.04 -20.50 17.12
C GLN A 73 2.90 -19.90 16.00
N GLU A 74 4.21 -19.82 16.18
CA GLU A 74 5.11 -19.30 15.15
C GLU A 74 5.10 -20.19 13.88
N ILE A 75 5.12 -21.51 14.06
CA ILE A 75 5.01 -22.48 12.94
C ILE A 75 3.65 -22.31 12.24
N PHE A 76 2.57 -22.16 13.01
CA PHE A 76 1.21 -21.98 12.50
C PHE A 76 1.09 -20.69 11.69
N VAL A 77 1.62 -19.56 12.17
CA VAL A 77 1.60 -18.27 11.46
C VAL A 77 2.37 -18.36 10.14
N ARG A 78 3.55 -18.99 10.14
CA ARG A 78 4.39 -19.15 8.94
C ARG A 78 3.71 -19.94 7.83
N GLN A 79 2.72 -20.78 8.15
CA GLN A 79 2.03 -21.57 7.14
C GLN A 79 1.16 -20.74 6.19
N PHE A 80 0.77 -19.52 6.59
CA PHE A 80 -0.10 -18.64 5.80
C PHE A 80 0.66 -17.67 4.91
N VAL A 81 1.96 -17.50 5.14
CA VAL A 81 2.83 -16.65 4.33
C VAL A 81 3.77 -17.55 3.54
N ARG A 82 3.32 -18.00 2.36
CA ARG A 82 4.09 -18.90 1.49
C ARG A 82 4.53 -18.20 0.22
N ASP A 83 3.61 -17.45 -0.37
CA ASP A 83 3.81 -16.80 -1.66
C ASP A 83 4.20 -15.34 -1.46
N LYS A 84 4.78 -14.73 -2.51
CA LYS A 84 5.10 -13.29 -2.51
C LYS A 84 3.85 -12.45 -2.25
N HIS A 85 2.71 -12.84 -2.84
CA HIS A 85 1.42 -12.15 -2.66
C HIS A 85 0.94 -12.22 -1.20
N ASP A 86 1.09 -13.37 -0.53
CA ASP A 86 0.75 -13.50 0.89
C ASP A 86 1.61 -12.57 1.77
N LEU A 87 2.91 -12.48 1.45
CA LEU A 87 3.83 -11.58 2.14
C LEU A 87 3.45 -10.10 1.94
N LEU A 88 3.01 -9.72 0.74
CA LEU A 88 2.55 -8.37 0.44
C LEU A 88 1.26 -8.01 1.20
N LEU A 89 0.37 -8.98 1.42
CA LEU A 89 -0.83 -8.82 2.25
C LEU A 89 -0.50 -8.71 3.74
N GLY A 90 0.66 -9.23 4.16
CA GLY A 90 1.25 -9.00 5.48
C GLY A 90 0.41 -9.59 6.62
N ASP A 91 0.10 -8.76 7.63
CA ASP A 91 -0.65 -9.20 8.82
C ASP A 91 -2.05 -9.72 8.45
N PHE A 92 -2.67 -9.17 7.41
CA PHE A 92 -4.01 -9.58 6.99
C PHE A 92 -4.04 -11.00 6.40
N ALA A 93 -2.94 -11.49 5.82
CA ALA A 93 -2.84 -12.89 5.37
C ALA A 93 -2.93 -13.85 6.57
N ILE A 94 -2.29 -13.48 7.68
CA ILE A 94 -2.30 -14.27 8.91
C ILE A 94 -3.68 -14.23 9.56
N ILE A 95 -4.29 -13.04 9.67
CA ILE A 95 -5.64 -12.87 10.23
C ILE A 95 -6.66 -13.68 9.42
N LEU A 96 -6.66 -13.50 8.10
CA LEU A 96 -7.58 -14.16 7.19
C LEU A 96 -7.38 -15.69 7.21
N GLY A 97 -6.14 -16.14 7.05
CA GLY A 97 -5.80 -17.56 7.05
C GLY A 97 -6.19 -18.25 8.36
N THR A 98 -5.86 -17.64 9.50
CA THR A 98 -6.19 -18.18 10.82
C THR A 98 -7.71 -18.32 11.00
N LEU A 99 -8.47 -17.26 10.72
CA LEU A 99 -9.91 -17.27 10.93
C LEU A 99 -10.64 -18.19 9.95
N CYS A 100 -10.23 -18.22 8.67
CA CYS A 100 -10.78 -19.15 7.69
C CYS A 100 -10.51 -20.61 8.09
N CYS A 101 -9.32 -20.92 8.63
CA CYS A 101 -9.03 -22.25 9.18
C CYS A 101 -9.95 -22.58 10.37
N LEU A 102 -10.11 -21.68 11.34
CA LEU A 102 -10.97 -21.90 12.50
C LEU A 102 -12.45 -22.10 12.09
N GLU A 103 -12.93 -21.32 11.12
CA GLU A 103 -14.29 -21.47 10.57
C GLU A 103 -14.48 -22.83 9.87
N ARG A 104 -13.47 -23.33 9.15
CA ARG A 104 -13.48 -24.67 8.56
C ARG A 104 -13.56 -25.76 9.63
N PHE A 105 -12.78 -25.65 10.70
CA PHE A 105 -12.85 -26.58 11.83
C PHE A 105 -14.22 -26.57 12.52
N TYR A 106 -14.77 -25.39 12.76
CA TYR A 106 -16.11 -25.27 13.32
C TYR A 106 -17.15 -25.96 12.43
N ALA A 107 -17.12 -25.72 11.12
CA ALA A 107 -18.04 -26.35 10.17
C ALA A 107 -17.93 -27.88 10.17
N GLN A 108 -16.71 -28.42 10.30
CA GLN A 108 -16.46 -29.85 10.44
C GLN A 108 -16.99 -30.42 11.76
N LEU A 109 -16.78 -29.74 12.89
CA LEU A 109 -17.28 -30.15 14.20
C LEU A 109 -18.81 -30.19 14.25
N HIS A 110 -19.47 -29.27 13.55
CA HIS A 110 -20.93 -29.21 13.45
C HIS A 110 -21.52 -30.07 12.32
N GLY A 111 -20.69 -30.86 11.60
CA GLY A 111 -21.14 -31.77 10.55
C GLY A 111 -21.67 -31.07 9.29
N LEU A 112 -21.33 -29.80 9.09
CA LEU A 112 -21.71 -29.04 7.89
C LEU A 112 -20.83 -29.38 6.68
N ILE A 113 -19.61 -29.87 6.92
CA ILE A 113 -18.62 -30.22 5.89
C ILE A 113 -18.06 -31.61 6.20
N ALA A 114 -17.87 -32.43 5.15
CA ALA A 114 -17.22 -33.73 5.28
C ALA A 114 -15.76 -33.57 5.74
N ILE A 115 -15.34 -34.38 6.70
CA ILE A 115 -13.97 -34.36 7.21
C ILE A 115 -13.08 -35.08 6.19
N GLU A 116 -12.28 -34.34 5.44
CA GLU A 116 -11.10 -34.90 4.78
C GLU A 116 -9.95 -34.88 5.78
N ASP A 117 -9.66 -36.05 6.38
CA ASP A 117 -8.69 -36.22 7.49
C ASP A 117 -7.27 -35.70 7.16
N ALA A 118 -6.93 -35.50 5.89
CA ALA A 118 -5.58 -35.14 5.43
C ALA A 118 -5.20 -33.65 5.60
N GLU A 119 -6.15 -32.71 5.65
CA GLU A 119 -5.85 -31.27 5.81
C GLU A 119 -5.78 -30.84 7.27
N VAL A 120 -6.71 -31.34 8.09
CA VAL A 120 -6.78 -31.09 9.54
C VAL A 120 -5.49 -31.51 10.26
N ALA A 121 -4.96 -32.69 9.88
CA ALA A 121 -3.71 -33.21 10.42
C ALA A 121 -2.45 -32.46 9.92
N ARG A 122 -2.52 -31.79 8.77
CA ARG A 122 -1.40 -30.96 8.25
C ARG A 122 -1.31 -29.60 8.93
N ILE A 123 -2.45 -29.01 9.31
CA ILE A 123 -2.53 -27.63 9.84
C ILE A 123 -2.26 -27.58 11.36
N THR A 124 -2.62 -28.63 12.09
CA THR A 124 -2.55 -28.60 13.55
C THR A 124 -1.28 -29.21 14.15
N ASN A 125 -0.45 -29.93 13.36
CA ASN A 125 0.70 -30.71 13.86
C ASN A 125 0.38 -31.56 15.11
N LEU A 126 -0.90 -31.89 15.33
CA LEU A 126 -1.38 -32.74 16.41
C LEU A 126 -1.55 -34.16 15.86
N ASP A 127 -1.17 -35.16 16.65
CA ASP A 127 -1.13 -36.55 16.23
C ASP A 127 -2.42 -37.01 15.53
N LYS A 128 -2.22 -37.57 14.33
CA LYS A 128 -3.21 -38.09 13.35
C LYS A 128 -4.28 -39.01 13.94
N GLY A 129 -4.12 -39.48 15.19
CA GLY A 129 -5.00 -40.45 15.84
C GLY A 129 -5.87 -39.91 16.98
N SER A 130 -5.47 -38.82 17.65
CA SER A 130 -6.09 -38.41 18.93
C SER A 130 -7.22 -37.41 18.77
N PHE A 131 -7.19 -36.56 17.74
CA PHE A 131 -8.25 -35.56 17.53
C PHE A 131 -9.51 -36.16 16.90
N CYS A 132 -9.40 -36.91 15.80
CA CYS A 132 -10.57 -37.40 15.06
C CYS A 132 -11.31 -38.58 15.72
N LYS A 133 -10.63 -39.39 16.55
CA LYS A 133 -11.25 -40.58 17.18
C LYS A 133 -11.93 -40.28 18.52
N ASN A 134 -11.40 -39.35 19.31
CA ASN A 134 -11.94 -39.04 20.64
C ASN A 134 -12.94 -37.87 20.64
N VAL A 135 -13.01 -37.05 19.58
CA VAL A 135 -13.96 -35.91 19.52
C VAL A 135 -15.38 -36.35 19.15
N ARG A 136 -15.56 -37.50 18.47
CA ARG A 136 -16.90 -38.05 18.18
C ARG A 136 -17.61 -38.58 19.43
N GLN A 137 -16.88 -38.79 20.53
CA GLN A 137 -17.42 -39.31 21.78
C GLN A 137 -16.82 -38.52 22.97
N ILE A 138 -17.63 -37.62 23.55
CA ILE A 138 -17.54 -37.10 24.94
C ILE A 138 -16.81 -35.74 25.17
N LEU A 139 -16.77 -34.81 24.22
CA LEU A 139 -16.47 -33.39 24.54
C LEU A 139 -17.47 -32.42 23.90
N ASN A 140 -17.83 -31.35 24.62
CA ASN A 140 -18.65 -30.28 24.06
C ASN A 140 -17.87 -29.63 22.89
N PRO A 141 -18.52 -29.37 21.73
CA PRO A 141 -17.83 -28.80 20.56
C PRO A 141 -17.21 -27.43 20.86
N ASP A 142 -17.82 -26.66 21.76
CA ASP A 142 -17.30 -25.39 22.25
C ASP A 142 -15.98 -25.54 23.01
N ASP A 143 -15.81 -26.59 23.81
CA ASP A 143 -14.59 -26.83 24.59
C ASP A 143 -13.42 -27.22 23.67
N VAL A 144 -13.71 -28.04 22.65
CA VAL A 144 -12.75 -28.39 21.59
C VAL A 144 -12.32 -27.14 20.83
N MET A 145 -13.28 -26.29 20.47
CA MET A 145 -13.00 -25.05 19.75
C MET A 145 -12.21 -24.05 20.59
N ALA A 146 -12.47 -23.99 21.90
CA ALA A 146 -11.70 -23.16 22.83
C ALA A 146 -10.22 -23.59 22.89
N GLN A 147 -9.95 -24.89 22.97
CA GLN A 147 -8.58 -25.42 22.93
C GLN A 147 -7.89 -25.13 21.59
N LEU A 148 -8.58 -25.32 20.47
CA LEU A 148 -8.04 -25.00 19.15
C LEU A 148 -7.70 -23.51 19.00
N CYS A 149 -8.59 -22.62 19.43
CA CYS A 149 -8.35 -21.17 19.39
C CYS A 149 -7.08 -20.81 20.17
N VAL A 150 -6.91 -21.35 21.39
CA VAL A 150 -5.71 -21.11 22.22
C VAL A 150 -4.45 -21.61 21.52
N ASN A 151 -4.48 -22.81 20.91
CA ASN A 151 -3.35 -23.36 20.16
C ASN A 151 -2.97 -22.51 18.94
N CYS A 152 -3.96 -21.91 18.27
CA CYS A 152 -3.76 -20.98 17.16
C CYS A 152 -3.41 -19.54 17.61
N GLY A 153 -3.32 -19.28 18.92
CA GLY A 153 -3.02 -17.95 19.47
C GLY A 153 -4.19 -16.97 19.42
N VAL A 154 -5.42 -17.44 19.23
CA VAL A 154 -6.64 -16.63 19.18
C VAL A 154 -7.43 -16.76 20.47
N ARG A 155 -7.92 -15.63 20.99
CA ARG A 155 -8.78 -15.60 22.18
C ARG A 155 -10.17 -16.18 21.83
N PHE A 156 -10.60 -17.26 22.50
CA PHE A 156 -11.90 -17.90 22.19
C PHE A 156 -13.10 -16.95 22.30
N LYS A 157 -13.11 -16.04 23.29
CA LYS A 157 -14.15 -15.00 23.40
C LYS A 157 -14.15 -14.05 22.19
N ALA A 158 -12.97 -13.64 21.72
CA ALA A 158 -12.83 -12.82 20.52
C ALA A 158 -13.35 -13.58 19.29
N TYR A 159 -13.03 -14.86 19.17
CA TYR A 159 -13.54 -15.70 18.09
C TYR A 159 -15.08 -15.81 18.07
N ARG A 160 -15.71 -15.94 19.24
CA ARG A 160 -17.19 -15.91 19.36
C ARG A 160 -17.79 -14.57 18.93
N GLU A 161 -17.21 -13.46 19.40
CA GLU A 161 -17.62 -12.10 19.00
C GLU A 161 -17.43 -11.89 17.50
N PHE A 162 -16.31 -12.36 16.94
CA PHE A 162 -16.02 -12.33 15.50
C PHE A 162 -17.12 -13.03 14.69
N ARG A 163 -17.50 -14.26 15.08
CA ARG A 163 -18.57 -15.00 14.39
C ARG A 163 -19.92 -14.30 14.46
N GLN A 164 -20.24 -13.73 15.62
CA GLN A 164 -21.47 -12.96 15.80
C GLN A 164 -21.48 -11.74 14.89
N LEU A 165 -20.38 -10.99 14.84
CA LEU A 165 -20.25 -9.80 14.00
C LEU A 165 -20.27 -10.16 12.51
N ARG A 166 -19.60 -11.24 12.10
CA ARG A 166 -19.64 -11.75 10.74
C ARG A 166 -21.08 -12.02 10.30
N ARG A 167 -21.87 -12.71 11.12
CA ARG A 167 -23.29 -12.98 10.84
C ARG A 167 -24.09 -11.69 10.67
N GLN A 168 -23.93 -10.74 11.60
CA GLN A 168 -24.61 -9.45 11.54
C GLN A 168 -24.24 -8.66 10.28
N LEU A 169 -22.97 -8.62 9.91
CA LEU A 169 -22.50 -7.94 8.70
C LEU A 169 -23.08 -8.59 7.45
N THR A 170 -23.10 -9.92 7.36
CA THR A 170 -23.70 -10.64 6.23
C THR A 170 -25.20 -10.33 6.11
N GLU A 171 -25.94 -10.34 7.22
CA GLU A 171 -27.38 -9.99 7.24
C GLU A 171 -27.63 -8.55 6.77
N VAL A 172 -26.86 -7.59 7.28
CA VAL A 172 -26.98 -6.17 6.91
C VAL A 172 -26.59 -5.95 5.44
N LEU A 173 -25.55 -6.61 4.94
CA LEU A 173 -25.13 -6.47 3.55
C LEU A 173 -26.15 -7.07 2.58
N ASN A 174 -26.69 -8.26 2.88
CA ASN A 174 -27.74 -8.87 2.07
C ASN A 174 -29.03 -8.03 2.05
N ALA A 175 -29.32 -7.30 3.13
CA ALA A 175 -30.46 -6.38 3.17
C ALA A 175 -30.22 -5.09 2.35
N ASN A 176 -28.97 -4.64 2.26
CA ASN A 176 -28.61 -3.36 1.63
C ASN A 176 -28.17 -3.48 0.16
N ILE A 177 -27.69 -4.65 -0.27
CA ILE A 177 -27.18 -4.90 -1.63
C ILE A 177 -28.07 -5.97 -2.27
N PRO A 178 -28.84 -5.62 -3.33
CA PRO A 178 -29.62 -6.61 -4.07
C PRO A 178 -28.69 -7.62 -4.75
N ASP A 179 -29.16 -8.86 -4.91
CA ASP A 179 -28.48 -9.95 -5.64
C ASP A 179 -27.13 -10.41 -5.06
N LEU A 180 -26.75 -9.96 -3.86
CA LEU A 180 -25.48 -10.37 -3.23
C LEU A 180 -25.55 -11.81 -2.67
N GLU A 181 -26.73 -12.25 -2.21
CA GLU A 181 -27.06 -13.60 -1.75
C GLU A 181 -25.93 -14.33 -1.00
N LEU A 182 -25.30 -13.66 -0.02
CA LEU A 182 -24.22 -14.29 0.75
C LEU A 182 -24.77 -15.34 1.71
N ASP A 183 -24.35 -16.58 1.51
CA ASP A 183 -24.60 -17.66 2.44
C ASP A 183 -23.62 -17.63 3.62
N PHE A 184 -24.11 -17.34 4.82
CA PHE A 184 -23.33 -17.50 6.05
C PHE A 184 -22.80 -18.95 6.22
N ALA A 185 -23.52 -19.94 5.67
CA ALA A 185 -23.17 -21.36 5.75
C ALA A 185 -22.08 -21.80 4.76
N GLN A 186 -21.92 -21.14 3.60
CA GLN A 186 -20.82 -21.39 2.64
C GLN A 186 -19.52 -20.68 3.08
N SER A 187 -19.25 -20.74 4.39
CA SER A 187 -18.30 -19.88 5.08
C SER A 187 -16.84 -20.32 4.94
N VAL A 188 -16.58 -21.49 4.34
CA VAL A 188 -15.23 -21.99 4.11
C VAL A 188 -14.69 -21.41 2.82
N LEU A 189 -14.15 -20.21 2.97
CA LEU A 189 -13.47 -19.52 1.90
C LEU A 189 -12.21 -20.29 1.49
N SER A 190 -11.99 -20.38 0.18
CA SER A 190 -10.73 -20.86 -0.37
C SER A 190 -9.60 -19.86 -0.06
N LYS A 191 -8.35 -20.24 -0.33
CA LYS A 191 -7.26 -19.26 -0.35
C LYS A 191 -7.58 -18.21 -1.43
N PRO A 192 -7.45 -16.90 -1.15
CA PRO A 192 -7.65 -15.87 -2.16
C PRO A 192 -6.64 -16.01 -3.30
N THR A 193 -7.05 -15.69 -4.52
CA THR A 193 -6.16 -15.64 -5.69
C THR A 193 -5.22 -14.43 -5.63
N GLU A 194 -4.18 -14.41 -6.46
CA GLU A 194 -3.21 -13.29 -6.49
C GLU A 194 -3.89 -11.95 -6.81
N GLU A 195 -4.80 -11.93 -7.77
CA GLU A 195 -5.60 -10.75 -8.10
C GLU A 195 -6.48 -10.31 -6.92
N GLN A 196 -7.12 -11.27 -6.23
CA GLN A 196 -7.92 -10.97 -5.06
C GLN A 196 -7.08 -10.38 -3.93
N VAL A 197 -5.85 -10.88 -3.73
CA VAL A 197 -4.92 -10.34 -2.75
C VAL A 197 -4.55 -8.89 -3.06
N ASP A 198 -4.27 -8.55 -4.32
CA ASP A 198 -3.97 -7.17 -4.71
C ASP A 198 -5.16 -6.25 -4.49
N LYS A 199 -6.38 -6.69 -4.84
CA LYS A 199 -7.59 -5.92 -4.55
C LYS A 199 -7.88 -5.79 -3.06
N LEU A 200 -7.60 -6.81 -2.24
CA LEU A 200 -7.70 -6.70 -0.77
C LEU A 200 -6.73 -5.65 -0.22
N ARG A 201 -5.50 -5.59 -0.72
CA ARG A 201 -4.51 -4.55 -0.35
C ARG A 201 -5.01 -3.15 -0.75
N GLN A 202 -5.59 -3.02 -1.95
CA GLN A 202 -6.23 -1.77 -2.39
C GLN A 202 -7.40 -1.37 -1.46
N LEU A 203 -8.22 -2.32 -1.01
CA LEU A 203 -9.30 -2.06 -0.06
C LEU A 203 -8.80 -1.54 1.29
N VAL A 204 -7.67 -2.05 1.79
CA VAL A 204 -7.05 -1.55 3.03
C VAL A 204 -6.59 -0.09 2.86
N LEU A 205 -5.98 0.25 1.73
CA LEU A 205 -5.60 1.62 1.39
C LEU A 205 -6.83 2.55 1.35
N VAL A 206 -7.91 2.14 0.70
CA VAL A 206 -9.16 2.92 0.61
C VAL A 206 -9.84 3.06 1.98
N ALA A 207 -9.77 2.04 2.82
CA ALA A 207 -10.36 2.03 4.15
C ALA A 207 -9.72 3.08 5.06
N SER A 208 -8.39 3.18 5.02
CA SER A 208 -7.62 4.05 5.90
C SER A 208 -6.56 4.83 5.12
N PRO A 209 -6.97 5.74 4.21
CA PRO A 209 -6.03 6.43 3.34
C PRO A 209 -5.00 7.17 4.17
N CYS A 210 -5.40 7.77 5.30
CA CYS A 210 -4.56 8.52 6.25
C CYS A 210 -3.45 7.73 6.96
N HIS A 211 -3.42 6.41 6.86
CA HIS A 211 -2.46 5.57 7.58
C HIS A 211 -1.49 4.88 6.63
N LEU A 212 -0.61 5.69 6.04
CA LEU A 212 0.50 5.23 5.23
C LEU A 212 1.82 5.57 5.91
N ALA A 213 2.78 4.66 5.76
CA ALA A 213 4.15 4.87 6.19
C ALA A 213 5.10 4.56 5.04
N GLN A 214 6.06 5.44 4.81
CA GLN A 214 7.09 5.29 3.79
C GLN A 214 8.39 4.78 4.40
N LYS A 215 9.10 3.93 3.66
CA LYS A 215 10.42 3.49 4.03
C LYS A 215 11.41 4.65 4.08
N ILE A 216 12.20 4.73 5.15
CA ILE A 216 13.34 5.63 5.21
C ILE A 216 14.52 4.96 4.48
N PHE A 217 14.85 5.46 3.29
CA PHE A 217 16.03 5.01 2.57
C PHE A 217 17.27 5.72 3.13
N LEU A 218 18.21 4.94 3.63
CA LEU A 218 19.44 5.45 4.25
C LEU A 218 20.60 5.61 3.23
N LYS A 219 20.38 5.21 1.97
CA LYS A 219 21.36 5.36 0.88
C LYS A 219 21.55 6.86 0.60
N GLY A 220 22.78 7.33 0.49
CA GLY A 220 23.11 8.76 0.26
C GLY A 220 23.32 9.62 1.51
N LEU A 221 22.83 9.20 2.69
CA LEU A 221 22.97 10.00 3.92
C LEU A 221 24.27 9.68 4.69
N ARG A 222 25.05 10.72 5.03
CA ARG A 222 26.27 10.65 5.86
C ARG A 222 25.91 10.47 7.35
N LEU A 223 25.39 9.31 7.67
CA LEU A 223 25.03 8.90 9.03
C LEU A 223 26.15 8.07 9.68
N PRO A 224 26.39 8.22 11.00
CA PRO A 224 27.21 7.29 11.77
C PRO A 224 26.71 5.85 11.63
N GLN A 225 27.62 4.87 11.63
CA GLN A 225 27.29 3.45 11.43
C GLN A 225 26.28 2.92 12.47
N LYS A 226 26.29 3.46 13.69
CA LYS A 226 25.34 3.14 14.76
C LYS A 226 23.90 3.51 14.39
N ASP A 227 23.71 4.68 13.78
CA ASP A 227 22.39 5.16 13.39
C ASP A 227 21.86 4.43 12.16
N ARG A 228 22.75 4.08 11.22
CA ARG A 228 22.39 3.24 10.07
C ARG A 228 21.81 1.89 10.50
N LYS A 229 22.42 1.24 11.50
CA LYS A 229 21.89 -0.02 12.05
C LYS A 229 20.53 0.16 12.73
N ARG A 230 20.36 1.25 13.50
CA ARG A 230 19.11 1.55 14.21
C ARG A 230 17.94 1.83 13.27
N LEU A 231 18.19 2.52 12.16
CA LEU A 231 17.16 2.96 11.21
C LEU A 231 16.94 1.97 10.06
N ARG A 232 17.62 0.82 10.06
CA ARG A 232 17.57 -0.16 8.97
C ARG A 232 16.14 -0.57 8.57
N TYR A 233 15.25 -0.73 9.55
CA TYR A 233 13.84 -1.12 9.37
C TYR A 233 12.86 -0.01 9.78
N ALA A 234 13.31 1.24 9.78
CA ALA A 234 12.47 2.38 10.14
C ALA A 234 11.58 2.81 8.96
N TYR A 235 10.40 3.27 9.30
CA TYR A 235 9.42 3.91 8.44
C TYR A 235 9.09 5.30 8.98
N LYS A 236 8.66 6.18 8.08
CA LYS A 236 8.14 7.51 8.36
C LYS A 236 6.64 7.49 8.13
N ALA A 237 5.87 7.84 9.14
CA ALA A 237 4.41 8.00 9.03
C ALA A 237 4.06 9.48 9.05
N VAL A 238 2.95 9.84 8.41
CA VAL A 238 2.39 11.20 8.52
C VAL A 238 2.03 11.47 9.98
N ASP A 239 2.29 12.69 10.46
CA ASP A 239 2.04 13.14 11.85
C ASP A 239 2.91 12.53 12.94
N VAL A 240 3.93 11.77 12.57
CA VAL A 240 4.85 11.17 13.53
C VAL A 240 6.26 11.68 13.29
N THR A 241 6.74 12.51 14.23
CA THR A 241 8.09 13.10 14.17
C THR A 241 9.20 12.06 14.38
N GLN A 242 8.89 10.95 15.04
CA GLN A 242 9.83 9.88 15.33
C GLN A 242 9.72 8.73 14.31
N PRO A 243 10.82 8.04 13.99
CA PRO A 243 10.77 6.86 13.14
C PRO A 243 9.92 5.76 13.78
N VAL A 244 9.04 5.18 12.97
CA VAL A 244 8.12 4.11 13.38
C VAL A 244 8.65 2.78 12.87
N PHE A 245 8.39 1.70 13.62
CA PHE A 245 8.82 0.35 13.27
C PHE A 245 7.60 -0.56 13.12
N ILE A 246 7.70 -1.59 12.30
CA ILE A 246 6.64 -2.60 12.22
C ILE A 246 6.74 -3.52 13.45
N HIS A 247 5.59 -3.97 13.96
CA HIS A 247 5.55 -4.89 15.09
C HIS A 247 6.35 -6.17 14.81
N HIS A 248 7.01 -6.73 15.83
CA HIS A 248 7.97 -7.80 15.62
C HIS A 248 7.36 -9.13 15.17
N GLN A 249 6.08 -9.35 15.48
CA GLN A 249 5.32 -10.54 15.05
C GLN A 249 4.81 -10.43 13.60
N SER A 250 4.89 -9.25 13.00
CA SER A 250 4.46 -9.06 11.62
C SER A 250 5.43 -9.76 10.65
N PRO A 251 4.93 -10.47 9.61
CA PRO A 251 5.78 -11.16 8.66
C PRO A 251 6.62 -10.18 7.83
N ILE A 252 6.16 -8.94 7.68
CA ILE A 252 6.83 -7.89 6.90
C ILE A 252 7.81 -7.03 7.72
N ASN A 253 8.03 -7.34 9.00
CA ASN A 253 8.89 -6.54 9.88
C ASN A 253 10.33 -6.38 9.37
N ARG A 254 10.88 -7.42 8.73
CA ARG A 254 12.25 -7.42 8.19
C ARG A 254 12.30 -7.11 6.69
N GLU A 255 11.17 -6.75 6.10
CA GLU A 255 11.06 -6.39 4.70
C GLU A 255 11.19 -4.88 4.50
N ASN A 256 11.65 -4.47 3.32
CA ASN A 256 11.90 -3.07 2.96
C ASN A 256 10.95 -2.61 1.84
N PHE A 257 9.65 -2.75 2.06
CA PHE A 257 8.65 -2.22 1.12
C PHE A 257 8.64 -0.70 1.13
N THR A 258 8.52 -0.08 -0.05
CA THR A 258 8.57 1.38 -0.21
C THR A 258 7.48 2.09 0.59
N ILE A 259 6.24 1.62 0.49
CA ILE A 259 5.09 2.15 1.23
C ILE A 259 4.32 0.98 1.85
N VAL A 260 3.89 1.18 3.09
CA VAL A 260 3.02 0.25 3.82
C VAL A 260 1.78 0.98 4.33
N ALA A 261 0.63 0.32 4.27
CA ALA A 261 -0.58 0.75 4.95
C ALA A 261 -0.72 0.03 6.28
N PHE A 262 -1.21 0.72 7.30
CA PHE A 262 -1.44 0.17 8.63
C PHE A 262 -2.82 0.57 9.17
N MET A 263 -3.41 -0.24 10.04
CA MET A 263 -4.72 0.10 10.64
C MET A 263 -4.59 0.72 12.02
N GLU A 264 -3.56 0.33 12.76
CA GLU A 264 -3.30 0.73 14.13
C GLU A 264 -1.83 1.11 14.34
N MET A 265 -1.62 2.12 15.18
CA MET A 265 -0.29 2.55 15.62
C MET A 265 -0.31 2.68 17.13
N HIS A 266 0.67 2.06 17.79
CA HIS A 266 0.82 2.10 19.23
C HIS A 266 2.00 3.00 19.63
N THR A 267 1.71 4.09 20.33
CA THR A 267 2.69 5.07 20.81
C THR A 267 3.18 4.72 22.22
N THR A 268 3.93 3.62 22.32
CA THR A 268 4.63 3.26 23.58
C THR A 268 5.98 3.99 23.68
N SER A 269 7.01 3.36 24.25
CA SER A 269 8.37 3.92 24.27
C SER A 269 9.01 3.97 22.88
N LYS A 270 8.61 3.07 21.98
CA LYS A 270 8.93 3.10 20.55
C LYS A 270 7.62 2.97 19.79
N PRO A 271 7.28 3.92 18.89
CA PRO A 271 6.06 3.80 18.13
C PRO A 271 6.18 2.60 17.18
N PHE A 272 5.14 1.76 17.15
CA PHE A 272 5.09 0.62 16.25
C PHE A 272 3.75 0.47 15.53
N LEU A 273 3.82 -0.05 14.30
CA LEU A 273 2.67 -0.29 13.43
C LEU A 273 2.19 -1.74 13.56
N THR A 274 0.87 -1.91 13.55
CA THR A 274 0.18 -3.20 13.56
C THR A 274 -0.89 -3.24 12.49
N ASN A 275 -1.26 -4.46 12.06
CA ASN A 275 -2.18 -4.70 10.96
C ASN A 275 -1.69 -4.03 9.68
N VAL A 276 -0.49 -4.43 9.26
CA VAL A 276 0.27 -3.80 8.18
C VAL A 276 0.22 -4.63 6.90
N CYS A 277 0.11 -3.96 5.75
CA CYS A 277 0.32 -4.55 4.42
C CYS A 277 1.17 -3.64 3.52
N ALA A 278 1.84 -4.24 2.54
CA ALA A 278 2.56 -3.49 1.52
C ALA A 278 1.58 -2.86 0.52
N VAL A 279 1.85 -1.64 0.07
CA VAL A 279 1.02 -0.90 -0.90
C VAL A 279 1.88 -0.47 -2.07
N ASP A 280 1.33 -0.58 -3.29
CA ASP A 280 1.97 -0.02 -4.46
C ASP A 280 1.77 1.51 -4.50
N PRO A 281 2.85 2.32 -4.58
CA PRO A 281 2.74 3.77 -4.71
C PRO A 281 1.83 4.23 -5.87
N GLN A 282 1.75 3.45 -6.95
CA GLN A 282 0.93 3.79 -8.11
C GLN A 282 -0.57 3.82 -7.82
N TRP A 283 -1.03 3.15 -6.77
CA TRP A 283 -2.46 3.11 -6.44
C TRP A 283 -2.93 4.36 -5.69
N ILE A 284 -2.03 5.08 -5.01
CA ILE A 284 -2.37 6.19 -4.12
C ILE A 284 -3.05 7.35 -4.87
N PRO A 285 -2.57 7.80 -6.05
CA PRO A 285 -3.21 8.89 -6.78
C PRO A 285 -4.66 8.58 -7.21
N PHE A 286 -4.98 7.30 -7.45
CA PHE A 286 -6.30 6.87 -7.90
C PHE A 286 -7.25 6.58 -6.73
N LEU A 287 -6.74 5.92 -5.69
CA LEU A 287 -7.55 5.46 -4.56
C LEU A 287 -7.68 6.51 -3.45
N ALA A 288 -6.76 7.47 -3.37
CA ALA A 288 -6.75 8.54 -2.38
C ALA A 288 -6.28 9.90 -2.92
N PRO A 289 -6.88 10.43 -4.02
CA PRO A 289 -6.46 11.69 -4.65
C PRO A 289 -6.56 12.91 -3.71
N GLU A 290 -7.46 12.87 -2.72
CA GLU A 290 -7.63 13.96 -1.76
C GLU A 290 -6.49 14.06 -0.74
N CYS A 291 -5.71 12.99 -0.57
CA CYS A 291 -4.64 12.89 0.42
C CYS A 291 -3.26 13.21 -0.16
N ILE A 292 -3.17 13.57 -1.44
CA ILE A 292 -1.93 13.94 -2.12
C ILE A 292 -1.92 15.41 -2.53
N ASP A 293 -0.72 15.96 -2.61
CA ASP A 293 -0.39 17.23 -3.24
C ASP A 293 0.66 16.97 -4.32
N VAL A 294 0.52 17.66 -5.43
CA VAL A 294 1.28 17.39 -6.64
C VAL A 294 1.94 18.68 -7.09
N ARG A 295 3.23 18.64 -7.41
CA ARG A 295 3.98 19.79 -7.92
C ARG A 295 4.66 19.44 -9.24
N GLY A 296 4.66 20.40 -10.17
CA GLY A 296 5.29 20.24 -11.47
C GLY A 296 4.63 19.16 -12.33
N VAL A 297 3.31 19.23 -12.51
CA VAL A 297 2.55 18.35 -13.41
C VAL A 297 3.02 18.58 -14.86
N MET A 298 3.40 17.52 -15.56
CA MET A 298 3.98 17.58 -16.92
C MET A 298 2.90 17.43 -18.00
N TYR A 299 2.17 18.50 -18.29
CA TYR A 299 1.04 18.47 -19.24
C TYR A 299 1.42 18.81 -20.69
N THR A 300 2.60 19.39 -20.92
CA THR A 300 3.14 19.65 -22.26
C THR A 300 4.05 18.50 -22.71
N PRO A 301 4.03 18.11 -23.99
CA PRO A 301 5.10 17.28 -24.56
C PRO A 301 6.44 17.99 -24.32
N GLU A 302 7.47 17.31 -23.83
CA GLU A 302 8.78 17.93 -23.66
C GLU A 302 9.31 18.38 -25.04
N ASP A 303 9.64 19.67 -25.17
CA ASP A 303 10.42 20.15 -26.30
C ASP A 303 11.84 19.57 -26.17
N GLU A 304 12.28 18.79 -27.17
CA GLU A 304 13.61 18.16 -27.24
C GLU A 304 14.80 19.15 -27.12
N ASP A 305 14.54 20.46 -27.04
CA ASP A 305 15.55 21.52 -27.12
C ASP A 305 16.10 22.05 -25.79
N SER A 306 15.58 21.63 -24.63
CA SER A 306 16.08 22.14 -23.33
C SER A 306 17.25 21.33 -22.72
N GLY A 307 17.55 20.13 -23.24
CA GLY A 307 18.64 19.26 -22.75
C GLY A 307 19.99 19.40 -23.49
N ALA A 308 20.06 20.18 -24.57
CA ALA A 308 21.21 20.21 -25.48
C ALA A 308 22.24 21.31 -25.21
N LEU A 309 22.50 21.69 -23.95
CA LEU A 309 23.64 22.55 -23.60
C LEU A 309 24.50 21.93 -22.49
N LYS A 310 25.30 20.91 -22.87
CA LYS A 310 26.69 20.64 -22.43
C LYS A 310 27.18 19.25 -22.90
N ARG A 311 27.06 18.92 -24.18
CA ARG A 311 27.91 17.85 -24.77
C ARG A 311 29.23 18.47 -25.23
N GLY A 312 30.15 18.62 -24.27
CA GLY A 312 31.53 19.04 -24.52
C GLY A 312 32.25 18.04 -25.44
N LYS A 313 32.81 18.58 -26.51
CA LYS A 313 33.61 17.91 -27.56
C LYS A 313 34.59 16.86 -27.02
N ARG A 314 34.43 15.60 -27.45
CA ARG A 314 35.53 14.61 -27.47
C ARG A 314 36.38 14.87 -28.72
N VAL A 315 37.57 15.43 -28.54
CA VAL A 315 38.64 15.42 -29.56
C VAL A 315 39.44 14.14 -29.36
N ALA A 316 39.59 13.39 -30.45
CA ALA A 316 40.33 12.14 -30.53
C ALA A 316 41.85 12.36 -30.33
N GLY A 317 42.50 11.43 -29.63
CA GLY A 317 43.96 11.35 -29.50
C GLY A 317 44.39 9.95 -29.10
N LYS A 318 45.27 9.35 -29.90
CA LYS A 318 45.71 7.94 -29.92
C LYS A 318 46.58 7.53 -28.72
N LYS A 319 46.46 6.22 -28.43
CA LYS A 319 47.46 5.23 -27.95
C LYS A 319 48.88 5.72 -27.65
N ASP A 320 49.46 5.27 -26.53
CA ASP A 320 50.63 4.37 -26.58
C ASP A 320 50.92 3.64 -25.26
N VAL A 321 51.41 2.41 -25.43
CA VAL A 321 51.78 1.40 -24.44
C VAL A 321 53.28 1.53 -24.12
N MET A 322 53.71 1.48 -22.85
CA MET A 322 54.96 0.77 -22.49
C MET A 322 55.08 0.49 -20.98
N LYS A 323 55.40 -0.78 -20.67
CA LYS A 323 55.74 -1.36 -19.36
C LYS A 323 57.16 -0.97 -18.90
N ARG A 324 57.37 -0.89 -17.58
CA ARG A 324 58.56 -1.26 -16.75
C ARG A 324 58.25 -0.78 -15.31
N GLY A 325 58.41 -1.49 -14.19
CA GLY A 325 58.92 -2.81 -13.83
C GLY A 325 59.38 -2.77 -12.36
N LYS A 326 58.77 -3.62 -11.51
CA LYS A 326 59.25 -4.26 -10.25
C LYS A 326 59.23 -3.54 -8.86
N LYS A 327 58.56 -4.26 -7.92
CA LYS A 327 58.83 -4.53 -6.47
C LYS A 327 58.53 -3.38 -5.47
N ALA A 328 57.91 -3.55 -4.29
CA ALA A 328 57.54 -4.74 -3.51
C ALA A 328 56.47 -4.43 -2.41
N LYS A 329 55.80 -5.51 -1.95
CA LYS A 329 55.26 -5.80 -0.60
C LYS A 329 54.00 -5.08 -0.03
N HIS A 330 53.04 -5.97 0.30
CA HIS A 330 52.14 -6.03 1.47
C HIS A 330 50.81 -5.27 1.48
N GLY A 331 49.72 -6.05 1.61
CA GLY A 331 48.57 -5.70 2.45
C GLY A 331 47.24 -5.44 1.72
N SER A 332 46.21 -6.19 2.13
CA SER A 332 44.76 -5.98 1.95
C SER A 332 44.14 -6.07 0.55
N GLU A 333 43.73 -7.28 0.18
CA GLU A 333 42.54 -7.53 -0.65
C GLU A 333 41.30 -7.42 0.26
N SER A 334 40.49 -6.37 0.12
CA SER A 334 39.09 -6.29 0.62
C SER A 334 38.36 -4.96 0.36
N GLU A 335 38.98 -3.98 -0.32
CA GLU A 335 38.32 -2.67 -0.55
C GLU A 335 37.93 -2.38 -2.01
N THR A 336 38.33 -3.22 -2.97
CA THR A 336 38.05 -2.99 -4.41
C THR A 336 36.71 -3.53 -4.91
N GLU A 337 36.09 -4.50 -4.23
CA GLU A 337 34.76 -5.01 -4.65
C GLU A 337 33.62 -4.05 -4.25
N SER A 338 33.82 -3.25 -3.20
CA SER A 338 32.77 -2.33 -2.71
C SER A 338 32.63 -1.05 -3.52
N GLU A 339 33.63 -0.66 -4.31
CA GLU A 339 33.58 0.55 -5.13
C GLU A 339 32.97 0.28 -6.52
N GLU A 340 33.23 -0.89 -7.09
CA GLU A 340 32.62 -1.31 -8.37
C GLU A 340 31.11 -1.62 -8.21
N GLU A 341 30.70 -2.26 -7.10
CA GLU A 341 29.26 -2.44 -6.77
C GLU A 341 28.54 -1.11 -6.47
N GLN A 342 29.27 -0.10 -5.95
CA GLN A 342 28.70 1.22 -5.65
C GLN A 342 28.54 2.10 -6.89
N GLU A 343 29.39 1.96 -7.91
CA GLU A 343 29.22 2.65 -9.19
C GLU A 343 28.12 2.01 -10.04
N GLU A 344 27.96 0.68 -10.01
CA GLU A 344 26.84 -0.02 -10.68
C GLU A 344 25.48 0.26 -9.99
N GLU A 345 25.39 0.25 -8.65
CA GLU A 345 24.14 0.62 -7.97
C GLU A 345 23.81 2.14 -8.06
N ALA A 346 24.81 3.02 -8.10
CA ALA A 346 24.57 4.46 -8.25
C ALA A 346 24.20 4.86 -9.69
N THR A 347 24.60 4.07 -10.68
CA THR A 347 24.11 4.19 -12.06
C THR A 347 22.70 3.64 -12.18
N GLU A 348 22.36 2.51 -11.52
CA GLU A 348 20.96 2.03 -11.44
C GLU A 348 20.03 3.04 -10.74
N VAL A 349 20.43 3.66 -9.63
CA VAL A 349 19.57 4.63 -8.90
C VAL A 349 19.34 5.91 -9.70
N LYS A 350 20.33 6.39 -10.46
CA LYS A 350 20.15 7.53 -11.39
C LYS A 350 19.31 7.15 -12.61
N GLU A 351 19.46 5.93 -13.12
CA GLU A 351 18.61 5.43 -14.21
C GLU A 351 17.15 5.22 -13.77
N VAL A 352 16.89 4.94 -12.49
CA VAL A 352 15.52 4.84 -11.93
C VAL A 352 14.88 6.22 -11.68
N GLU A 353 15.65 7.26 -11.36
CA GLU A 353 15.12 8.62 -11.15
C GLU A 353 14.80 9.39 -12.44
N GLU A 354 15.55 9.18 -13.53
CA GLU A 354 15.32 9.85 -14.83
C GLU A 354 14.39 9.07 -15.78
N SER A 355 14.04 7.81 -15.51
CA SER A 355 13.24 6.97 -16.42
C SER A 355 11.71 7.01 -16.24
N ALA A 356 11.18 7.79 -15.29
CA ALA A 356 9.77 7.74 -14.90
C ALA A 356 8.88 8.91 -15.38
N LEU A 357 9.44 9.90 -16.07
CA LEU A 357 8.68 11.01 -16.65
C LEU A 357 8.20 10.61 -18.05
N THR A 358 6.94 10.23 -18.15
CA THR A 358 6.30 9.82 -19.41
C THR A 358 5.45 10.94 -19.98
N GLU A 359 5.31 10.99 -21.31
CA GLU A 359 4.30 11.84 -21.94
C GLU A 359 2.90 11.52 -21.37
N PRO A 360 2.01 12.52 -21.26
CA PRO A 360 0.63 12.28 -20.92
C PRO A 360 -0.01 11.22 -21.83
N SER A 361 -0.77 10.31 -21.23
CA SER A 361 -1.42 9.21 -21.94
C SER A 361 -2.89 9.11 -21.56
N TYR A 362 -3.69 8.56 -22.46
CA TYR A 362 -5.08 8.22 -22.18
C TYR A 362 -5.17 6.80 -21.62
N ASP A 363 -5.73 6.68 -20.42
CA ASP A 363 -6.04 5.43 -19.78
C ASP A 363 -7.47 5.00 -20.13
N ALA A 364 -7.57 3.91 -20.89
CA ALA A 364 -8.82 3.36 -21.35
C ALA A 364 -9.61 2.62 -20.26
N GLU A 365 -8.95 2.15 -19.20
CA GLU A 365 -9.62 1.42 -18.12
C GLU A 365 -10.42 2.37 -17.22
N HIS A 366 -9.87 3.55 -16.95
CA HIS A 366 -10.47 4.55 -16.07
C HIS A 366 -11.10 5.74 -16.83
N ASP A 367 -11.01 5.78 -18.16
CA ASP A 367 -11.46 6.88 -19.02
C ASP A 367 -10.91 8.25 -18.56
N GLN A 368 -9.59 8.28 -18.34
CA GLN A 368 -8.90 9.44 -17.77
C GLN A 368 -7.56 9.69 -18.47
N ILE A 369 -7.08 10.93 -18.35
CA ILE A 369 -5.75 11.30 -18.85
C ILE A 369 -4.78 11.28 -17.69
N LEU A 370 -3.73 10.50 -17.86
CA LEU A 370 -2.66 10.32 -16.90
C LEU A 370 -1.51 11.23 -17.25
N VAL A 371 -0.96 11.87 -16.22
CA VAL A 371 0.15 12.80 -16.35
C VAL A 371 1.19 12.50 -15.28
N SER A 372 2.46 12.51 -15.67
CA SER A 372 3.57 12.42 -14.70
C SER A 372 3.74 13.74 -13.96
N ALA A 373 4.08 13.66 -12.68
CA ALA A 373 4.42 14.83 -11.88
C ALA A 373 5.86 14.72 -11.35
N LYS A 374 6.54 15.87 -11.24
CA LYS A 374 7.91 15.93 -10.70
C LYS A 374 7.95 15.55 -9.22
N GLU A 375 6.96 15.98 -8.45
CA GLU A 375 6.86 15.67 -7.02
C GLU A 375 5.42 15.33 -6.63
N ILE A 376 5.22 14.17 -6.00
CA ILE A 376 3.95 13.80 -5.35
C ILE A 376 4.21 13.65 -3.86
N ASN A 377 3.50 14.46 -3.08
CA ASN A 377 3.57 14.54 -1.64
C ASN A 377 2.29 13.99 -1.02
N TYR A 378 2.42 12.93 -0.24
CA TYR A 378 1.30 12.43 0.55
C TYR A 378 1.15 13.25 1.84
N ILE A 379 0.05 14.00 1.98
CA ILE A 379 -0.24 14.88 3.13
C ILE A 379 -1.19 14.22 4.14
N GLY A 380 -1.96 13.21 3.73
CA GLY A 380 -2.99 12.61 4.56
C GLY A 380 -4.29 13.43 4.63
N ALA A 381 -5.31 12.84 5.26
CA ALA A 381 -6.68 13.37 5.22
C ALA A 381 -6.93 14.59 6.14
N GLY A 382 -5.95 15.00 6.96
CA GLY A 382 -6.13 15.97 8.05
C GLY A 382 -5.49 17.35 7.87
N HIS A 383 -4.56 17.54 6.94
CA HIS A 383 -3.65 18.71 7.00
C HIS A 383 -3.88 19.77 5.93
N ARG A 384 -5.13 20.15 5.75
CA ARG A 384 -5.47 21.30 4.91
C ARG A 384 -5.03 22.64 5.52
N HIS A 385 -4.86 22.71 6.85
CA HIS A 385 -4.52 23.94 7.57
C HIS A 385 -3.12 23.94 8.22
N LEU A 386 -2.61 22.78 8.65
CA LEU A 386 -1.35 22.71 9.42
C LEU A 386 -0.09 22.73 8.55
N VAL A 387 -0.13 22.32 7.28
CA VAL A 387 1.06 22.42 6.39
C VAL A 387 1.48 23.88 6.18
N LYS A 388 0.51 24.79 6.04
CA LYS A 388 0.78 26.23 5.89
C LYS A 388 1.38 26.84 7.17
N GLU A 389 0.84 26.47 8.34
CA GLU A 389 1.38 26.91 9.63
C GLU A 389 2.75 26.29 9.94
N ALA A 390 2.99 25.04 9.50
CA ALA A 390 4.28 24.35 9.66
C ALA A 390 5.37 24.89 8.74
N GLU A 391 5.04 25.27 7.50
CA GLU A 391 5.97 25.96 6.59
C GLU A 391 6.34 27.35 7.13
N GLU A 392 5.39 28.10 7.71
CA GLU A 392 5.65 29.42 8.35
C GLU A 392 6.41 29.32 9.69
N SER A 393 6.31 28.19 10.40
CA SER A 393 7.03 27.96 11.66
C SER A 393 8.34 27.19 11.49
N LEU A 394 8.62 26.62 10.31
CA LEU A 394 9.91 26.01 9.96
C LEU A 394 11.04 27.06 9.96
N ASP A 395 10.75 28.28 9.51
CA ASP A 395 11.69 29.42 9.56
C ASP A 395 12.02 29.86 11.01
N GLN A 396 11.23 29.44 12.00
CA GLN A 396 11.40 29.83 13.41
C GLN A 396 11.97 28.69 14.30
N LEU A 397 11.76 27.43 13.92
CA LEU A 397 12.13 26.24 14.70
C LEU A 397 13.52 25.66 14.40
N GLU A 398 14.27 26.22 13.44
CA GLU A 398 15.71 25.92 13.25
C GLU A 398 16.55 26.12 14.54
N SER A 399 16.01 26.83 15.53
CA SER A 399 16.66 27.19 16.79
C SER A 399 16.44 26.23 17.98
N ALA A 400 15.52 25.26 17.91
CA ALA A 400 15.16 24.42 19.06
C ALA A 400 15.81 23.03 19.03
N HIS A 401 16.87 22.87 19.82
CA HIS A 401 17.59 21.61 20.05
C HIS A 401 16.75 20.54 20.78
N ILE A 402 16.17 19.58 20.06
CA ILE A 402 15.78 18.28 20.64
C ILE A 402 16.15 17.16 19.64
N PHE A 403 16.98 16.21 20.09
CA PHE A 403 17.62 15.08 19.38
C PHE A 403 18.84 15.34 18.46
N PRO A 404 19.94 14.58 18.60
CA PRO A 404 21.10 14.64 17.72
C PRO A 404 20.87 13.69 16.54
N LEU A 405 20.21 14.18 15.50
CA LEU A 405 20.26 13.59 14.16
C LEU A 405 21.02 14.57 13.24
N PRO A 406 21.89 14.09 12.34
CA PRO A 406 22.62 14.97 11.43
C PRO A 406 21.66 15.80 10.58
N GLY A 407 22.00 17.07 10.35
CA GLY A 407 21.10 18.09 9.79
C GLY A 407 20.41 17.73 8.48
N SER A 408 20.98 16.85 7.66
CA SER A 408 20.37 16.36 6.42
C SER A 408 19.15 15.45 6.65
N LEU A 409 19.10 14.66 7.73
CA LEU A 409 17.87 13.92 8.10
C LEU A 409 16.83 14.81 8.76
N ARG A 410 17.23 15.94 9.36
CA ARG A 410 16.25 16.85 9.96
C ARG A 410 15.32 17.40 8.88
N CYS A 411 15.83 17.84 7.73
CA CYS A 411 14.97 18.33 6.66
C CYS A 411 14.03 17.25 6.10
N GLU A 412 14.53 16.05 5.80
CA GLU A 412 13.70 14.97 5.22
C GLU A 412 12.69 14.36 6.19
N LEU A 413 12.97 14.31 7.50
CA LEU A 413 12.01 13.83 8.51
C LEU A 413 11.01 14.90 8.97
N PHE A 414 11.35 16.20 8.92
CA PHE A 414 10.46 17.28 9.34
C PHE A 414 9.42 17.67 8.30
N VAL A 415 9.65 17.42 7.02
CA VAL A 415 8.57 17.53 6.04
C VAL A 415 7.57 16.41 6.35
N ASN A 416 6.36 16.69 6.82
CA ASN A 416 5.34 15.68 7.13
C ASN A 416 4.74 14.99 5.88
N SER A 417 5.49 14.91 4.79
CA SER A 417 5.08 14.38 3.50
C SER A 417 5.87 13.13 3.10
N LEU A 418 5.21 12.21 2.39
CA LEU A 418 5.82 11.03 1.77
C LEU A 418 6.00 11.28 0.27
N TYR A 419 7.18 10.99 -0.27
CA TYR A 419 7.57 11.32 -1.66
C TYR A 419 7.58 10.09 -2.55
N PHE A 420 6.90 10.14 -3.70
CA PHE A 420 7.01 9.07 -4.71
C PHE A 420 6.74 9.62 -6.12
N ILE A 421 7.21 8.88 -7.14
CA ILE A 421 6.95 9.21 -8.55
C ILE A 421 5.88 8.26 -9.07
N SER A 422 4.84 8.82 -9.66
CA SER A 422 3.75 8.06 -10.28
C SER A 422 3.01 8.92 -11.30
N GLN A 423 2.16 8.27 -12.10
CA GLN A 423 1.18 8.95 -12.93
C GLN A 423 -0.03 9.35 -12.08
N VAL A 424 -0.54 10.55 -12.32
CA VAL A 424 -1.69 11.11 -11.62
C VAL A 424 -2.77 11.47 -12.64
N PRO A 425 -4.05 11.24 -12.33
CA PRO A 425 -5.12 11.76 -13.18
C PRO A 425 -5.06 13.29 -13.29
N LEU A 426 -5.07 13.80 -14.52
CA LEU A 426 -5.02 15.24 -14.78
C LEU A 426 -6.24 15.96 -14.22
N VAL A 427 -7.41 15.34 -14.33
CA VAL A 427 -8.66 15.82 -13.73
C VAL A 427 -8.79 15.20 -12.34
N SER A 428 -8.02 15.73 -11.39
CA SER A 428 -8.09 15.30 -9.99
C SER A 428 -8.02 16.49 -9.03
N PRO A 429 -8.56 16.34 -7.80
CA PRO A 429 -8.44 17.35 -6.75
C PRO A 429 -6.99 17.76 -6.46
N ALA A 430 -6.03 16.87 -6.67
CA ALA A 430 -4.61 17.14 -6.48
C ALA A 430 -4.05 18.01 -7.61
N SER A 431 -4.33 17.65 -8.86
CA SER A 431 -3.92 18.43 -10.04
C SER A 431 -4.58 19.81 -10.08
N PHE A 432 -5.85 19.94 -9.69
CA PHE A 432 -6.56 21.22 -9.60
C PHE A 432 -5.89 22.20 -8.62
N LYS A 433 -5.31 21.70 -7.53
CA LYS A 433 -4.57 22.55 -6.58
C LYS A 433 -3.26 23.06 -7.17
N SER A 434 -2.63 22.27 -8.04
CA SER A 434 -1.32 22.57 -8.64
C SER A 434 -1.42 23.54 -9.83
N MET A 435 -2.33 23.25 -10.77
CA MET A 435 -2.47 23.98 -12.04
C MET A 435 -3.69 24.91 -12.10
N GLY A 436 -4.69 24.70 -11.25
CA GLY A 436 -6.00 25.32 -11.39
C GLY A 436 -6.97 24.47 -12.23
N GLU A 437 -8.26 24.58 -11.91
CA GLU A 437 -9.32 23.76 -12.49
C GLU A 437 -9.47 23.96 -14.02
N ASP A 438 -9.48 25.21 -14.48
CA ASP A 438 -9.63 25.55 -15.89
C ASP A 438 -8.49 25.02 -16.76
N GLU A 439 -7.26 25.09 -16.26
CA GLU A 439 -6.08 24.58 -16.97
C GLU A 439 -6.13 23.05 -17.08
N CYS A 440 -6.46 22.36 -15.99
CA CYS A 440 -6.61 20.90 -15.99
C CYS A 440 -7.66 20.44 -17.00
N TYR A 441 -8.84 21.07 -17.04
CA TYR A 441 -9.88 20.71 -18.03
C TYR A 441 -9.46 21.04 -19.46
N THR A 442 -8.78 22.16 -19.68
CA THR A 442 -8.32 22.55 -21.02
C THR A 442 -7.32 21.54 -21.57
N TRP A 443 -6.34 21.16 -20.75
CA TRP A 443 -5.35 20.14 -21.13
C TRP A 443 -5.96 18.75 -21.23
N ALA A 444 -6.91 18.41 -20.37
CA ALA A 444 -7.65 17.16 -20.47
C ALA A 444 -8.40 17.06 -21.81
N ALA A 445 -9.14 18.10 -22.20
CA ALA A 445 -9.84 18.11 -23.48
C ALA A 445 -8.90 17.94 -24.68
N ARG A 446 -7.71 18.57 -24.64
CA ARG A 446 -6.70 18.48 -25.71
C ARG A 446 -6.10 17.08 -25.85
N TRP A 447 -5.67 16.50 -24.72
CA TRP A 447 -5.09 15.16 -24.70
C TRP A 447 -6.14 14.09 -25.04
N PHE A 448 -7.38 14.28 -24.58
CA PHE A 448 -8.52 13.42 -24.96
C PHE A 448 -8.77 13.49 -26.47
N ALA A 449 -8.82 14.70 -27.04
CA ALA A 449 -8.99 14.89 -28.48
C ALA A 449 -7.86 14.23 -29.29
N ARG A 450 -6.60 14.33 -28.83
CA ARG A 450 -5.46 13.64 -29.44
C ARG A 450 -5.64 12.12 -29.41
N ALA A 451 -5.97 11.55 -28.25
CA ALA A 451 -6.24 10.11 -28.08
C ALA A 451 -7.43 9.63 -28.93
N LEU A 452 -8.48 10.44 -29.04
CA LEU A 452 -9.66 10.16 -29.86
C LEU A 452 -9.30 10.07 -31.35
N LEU A 453 -8.49 11.01 -31.86
CA LEU A 453 -8.01 11.01 -33.25
C LEU A 453 -7.06 9.84 -33.55
N GLN A 454 -6.25 9.44 -32.55
CA GLN A 454 -5.38 8.26 -32.64
C GLN A 454 -6.18 6.95 -32.60
N GLY A 455 -7.43 6.99 -32.13
CA GLY A 455 -8.29 5.81 -31.98
C GLY A 455 -8.01 5.01 -30.71
N GLU A 456 -7.39 5.63 -29.71
CA GLU A 456 -7.07 4.98 -28.44
C GLU A 456 -8.29 4.86 -27.52
N VAL A 457 -9.24 5.80 -27.64
CA VAL A 457 -10.49 5.86 -26.86
C VAL A 457 -11.47 4.78 -27.29
N PHE A 458 -11.74 4.66 -28.59
CA PHE A 458 -12.62 3.64 -29.17
C PHE A 458 -11.78 2.63 -29.96
N ARG A 459 -11.40 1.51 -29.33
CA ARG A 459 -10.53 0.48 -29.96
C ARG A 459 -11.32 -0.58 -30.72
N GLU A 460 -12.45 -1.04 -30.18
CA GLU A 460 -13.21 -2.18 -30.71
C GLU A 460 -14.73 -1.93 -30.68
N PRO A 461 -15.52 -2.54 -31.59
CA PRO A 461 -15.13 -3.34 -32.77
C PRO A 461 -14.79 -2.49 -34.01
N HIS A 462 -15.06 -1.18 -33.97
CA HIS A 462 -14.79 -0.25 -35.07
C HIS A 462 -14.05 0.97 -34.54
N PRO A 463 -12.71 1.04 -34.71
CA PRO A 463 -11.97 2.16 -34.19
C PRO A 463 -12.33 3.44 -34.92
N LEU A 464 -12.58 4.51 -34.17
CA LEU A 464 -12.96 5.82 -34.70
C LEU A 464 -11.90 6.33 -35.70
N SER A 465 -10.65 5.91 -35.52
CA SER A 465 -9.56 6.18 -36.45
C SER A 465 -9.90 5.78 -37.90
N ARG A 466 -10.64 4.70 -38.14
CA ARG A 466 -11.04 4.28 -39.51
C ARG A 466 -12.10 5.19 -40.14
N PHE A 467 -12.89 5.89 -39.34
CA PHE A 467 -13.94 6.80 -39.81
C PHE A 467 -13.38 8.12 -40.34
N PHE A 468 -12.23 8.58 -39.83
CA PHE A 468 -11.66 9.86 -40.26
C PHE A 468 -11.17 9.84 -41.72
N PRO A 469 -11.56 10.85 -42.55
CA PRO A 469 -11.09 11.00 -43.92
C PRO A 469 -9.56 11.00 -44.00
N LYS A 470 -9.00 10.34 -45.02
CA LYS A 470 -7.54 10.28 -45.26
C LYS A 470 -6.89 11.67 -45.28
N LYS A 471 -7.59 12.69 -45.77
CA LYS A 471 -7.13 14.09 -45.79
C LYS A 471 -6.76 14.60 -44.39
N ILE A 472 -7.62 14.37 -43.38
CA ILE A 472 -7.40 14.83 -42.00
C ILE A 472 -6.17 14.14 -41.40
N LYS A 473 -6.00 12.84 -41.67
CA LYS A 473 -4.84 12.06 -41.20
C LYS A 473 -3.51 12.51 -41.82
N THR A 474 -3.54 13.02 -43.04
CA THR A 474 -2.33 13.48 -43.75
C THR A 474 -2.03 14.96 -43.54
N SER A 475 -3.04 15.79 -43.23
CA SER A 475 -2.90 17.25 -43.16
C SER A 475 -2.73 17.80 -41.74
N LEU A 476 -3.24 17.12 -40.72
CA LEU A 476 -3.05 17.52 -39.32
C LEU A 476 -2.22 16.47 -38.58
N SER A 477 -1.06 16.88 -38.07
CA SER A 477 -0.37 16.13 -37.03
C SER A 477 -1.20 16.21 -35.76
N THR A 478 -1.58 15.08 -35.17
CA THR A 478 -2.34 15.04 -33.90
C THR A 478 -1.60 15.71 -32.75
N LYS A 479 -0.27 15.88 -32.85
CA LYS A 479 0.56 16.64 -31.91
C LYS A 479 0.19 18.13 -31.86
N THR A 480 -0.40 18.70 -32.91
CA THR A 480 -0.81 20.12 -32.93
C THR A 480 -1.79 20.46 -31.82
N LEU A 481 -2.72 19.55 -31.49
CA LEU A 481 -3.69 19.71 -30.41
C LEU A 481 -3.04 19.90 -29.04
N THR A 482 -1.85 19.34 -28.85
CA THR A 482 -1.11 19.36 -27.57
C THR A 482 0.11 20.29 -27.58
N ALA A 483 0.53 20.79 -28.75
CA ALA A 483 1.73 21.62 -28.90
C ALA A 483 1.41 23.10 -29.16
N SER A 484 0.28 23.43 -29.80
CA SER A 484 -0.05 24.80 -30.17
C SER A 484 -1.42 25.22 -29.66
N TRP A 485 -1.50 26.43 -29.09
CA TRP A 485 -2.77 27.10 -28.77
C TRP A 485 -3.48 27.66 -30.01
N GLY A 486 -2.77 27.74 -31.13
CA GLY A 486 -3.33 28.15 -32.42
C GLY A 486 -3.84 26.95 -33.22
N LEU A 487 -5.16 26.82 -33.27
CA LEU A 487 -5.88 26.13 -34.33
C LEU A 487 -6.79 27.15 -35.02
#